data_AF-A0A7J7HWQ0-F1
#
_entry.id   AF-A0A7J7HWQ0-F1
#
_cell.length_a   1.000
_cell.length_b   1.000
_cell.length_c   1.000
_cell.angle_alpha   90.00
_cell.angle_beta   90.00
_cell.angle_gamma   90.00
#
_symmetry.space_group_name_H-M   'P 1'
#
loop_
_entity.id
_entity.type
_entity.pdbx_description
1 polymer ?
#
loop_
_entity_poly.entity_id
_entity_poly.type
_entity_poly.pdbx_seq_one_letter_code
_entity_poly.pdbx_strand_id
1 'polypeptide(L)'
;MYKSLMAHSLSRPLGTPPQHSTTVRHDPINCPDIDSGQLLHCVVADTCVAMDEWLQNPTANSALENIIPRANDQFAQAILTGTKSVSFALVNISNTAITNVYNVQWPPDATPLYFNQSGPLMPLLCNPFNLNLTDRQCQVGEVNFMNATKVWKNYTCQVSTSGICTTPGRLTPMGYNDLTASLNVSYGLYYYSPFLVDLVDSTYLKTTFDDISRNYCPGMRQSTRWIYVGFTVVSAAVMLSLVLWIVYGRERRQRKYYRRK
;
A
#
# COMPACT_ATOMS: atom_id res chain seq x y z
N MET A 1 -46.60 -13.57 -3.47
CA MET A 1 -45.86 -13.92 -4.71
C MET A 1 -45.08 -12.68 -5.14
N TYR A 2 -43.88 -12.40 -4.65
CA TYR A 2 -42.61 -12.83 -5.29
C TYR A 2 -41.44 -12.52 -4.31
N LYS A 3 -41.48 -13.06 -3.09
CA LYS A 3 -40.46 -12.77 -2.05
C LYS A 3 -39.99 -14.01 -1.27
N SER A 4 -40.13 -15.20 -1.86
CA SER A 4 -39.92 -16.46 -1.15
C SER A 4 -39.17 -17.54 -1.95
N LEU A 5 -38.32 -17.17 -2.92
CA LEU A 5 -37.66 -18.16 -3.81
C LEU A 5 -36.15 -17.96 -4.02
N MET A 6 -35.45 -17.24 -3.13
CA MET A 6 -33.98 -17.12 -3.19
C MET A 6 -33.28 -17.47 -1.85
N ALA A 7 -33.97 -18.11 -0.91
CA ALA A 7 -33.42 -18.46 0.41
C ALA A 7 -33.07 -19.96 0.58
N HIS A 8 -33.01 -20.73 -0.51
CA HIS A 8 -32.64 -22.16 -0.46
C HIS A 8 -31.67 -22.52 -1.60
N SER A 9 -30.42 -22.06 -1.52
CA SER A 9 -29.31 -22.72 -2.22
C SER A 9 -27.93 -22.62 -1.54
N LEU A 10 -27.81 -21.93 -0.39
CA LEU A 10 -26.55 -21.83 0.36
C LEU A 10 -26.57 -22.73 1.59
N SER A 11 -26.62 -24.04 1.37
CA SER A 11 -26.37 -25.04 2.42
C SER A 11 -25.77 -26.30 1.80
N ARG A 12 -24.61 -26.18 1.17
CA ARG A 12 -23.69 -27.32 1.04
C ARG A 12 -22.59 -27.12 2.09
N PRO A 13 -22.37 -28.07 3.00
CA PRO A 13 -21.19 -28.01 3.84
C PRO A 13 -19.99 -28.18 2.92
N LEU A 14 -19.16 -27.14 2.77
CA LEU A 14 -17.83 -27.34 2.23
C LEU A 14 -17.14 -28.29 3.21
N GLY A 15 -16.81 -29.48 2.72
CA GLY A 15 -16.00 -30.44 3.45
C GLY A 15 -14.79 -29.74 4.01
N THR A 16 -14.52 -30.02 5.29
CA THR A 16 -13.31 -29.62 5.97
C THR A 16 -12.11 -29.88 5.06
N PRO A 17 -11.28 -28.86 4.72
CA PRO A 17 -10.07 -29.11 3.99
C PRO A 17 -9.20 -30.08 4.81
N PRO A 18 -8.50 -31.02 4.15
CA PRO A 18 -7.65 -31.95 4.86
C PRO A 18 -6.66 -31.13 5.68
N GLN A 19 -6.67 -31.30 7.00
CA GLN A 19 -5.58 -30.85 7.84
C GLN A 19 -4.37 -31.69 7.47
N HIS A 20 -3.68 -31.30 6.40
CA HIS A 20 -2.32 -31.72 6.21
C HIS A 20 -1.49 -30.85 7.14
N SER A 21 -1.45 -31.29 8.40
CA SER A 21 -0.42 -30.90 9.36
C SER A 21 0.90 -31.39 8.79
N THR A 22 1.46 -30.62 7.86
CA THR A 22 2.89 -30.64 7.61
C THR A 22 3.46 -29.92 8.82
N THR A 23 3.92 -30.71 9.78
CA THR A 23 4.80 -30.28 10.84
C THR A 23 5.96 -29.53 10.18
N VAL A 24 5.86 -28.20 10.17
CA VAL A 24 6.94 -27.32 9.74
C VAL A 24 8.09 -27.63 10.68
N ARG A 25 9.20 -28.09 10.11
CA ARG A 25 10.43 -28.32 10.85
C ARG A 25 10.95 -26.94 11.23
N HIS A 26 10.51 -26.44 12.39
CA HIS A 26 11.29 -25.49 13.15
C HIS A 26 12.58 -26.21 13.53
N ASP A 27 13.62 -26.09 12.71
CA ASP A 27 14.98 -26.22 13.22
C ASP A 27 15.19 -24.92 14.00
N PRO A 28 15.00 -24.92 15.33
CA PRO A 28 15.12 -23.69 16.10
C PRO A 28 16.59 -23.31 16.00
N ILE A 29 16.86 -22.14 15.45
CA ILE A 29 18.16 -21.54 15.67
C ILE A 29 18.22 -21.34 17.17
N ASN A 30 19.07 -22.11 17.83
CA ASN A 30 19.21 -22.09 19.28
C ASN A 30 19.78 -20.71 19.66
N CYS A 31 18.87 -19.77 19.91
CA CYS A 31 19.13 -18.40 20.30
C CYS A 31 19.01 -18.36 21.83
N PRO A 32 20.13 -18.49 22.57
CA PRO A 32 20.07 -18.31 24.01
C PRO A 32 19.64 -16.87 24.30
N ASP A 33 18.59 -16.74 25.09
CA ASP A 33 18.15 -15.45 25.61
C ASP A 33 19.29 -14.81 26.42
N ILE A 34 19.41 -13.48 26.29
CA ILE A 34 20.10 -12.49 27.15
C ILE A 34 21.20 -11.66 26.44
N ASP A 35 20.98 -10.34 26.49
CA ASP A 35 21.82 -9.17 26.16
C ASP A 35 21.97 -8.68 24.70
N SER A 36 21.85 -7.36 24.56
CA SER A 36 21.42 -6.57 23.38
C SER A 36 22.24 -6.73 22.09
N GLY A 37 23.38 -7.42 22.12
CA GLY A 37 24.20 -7.74 20.94
C GLY A 37 23.83 -9.06 20.25
N GLN A 38 23.13 -9.96 20.95
CA GLN A 38 22.71 -11.28 20.46
C GLN A 38 21.50 -11.21 19.50
N LEU A 39 20.71 -10.14 19.61
CA LEU A 39 19.47 -9.97 18.86
C LEU A 39 19.68 -9.91 17.35
N LEU A 40 20.76 -9.29 16.86
CA LEU A 40 20.92 -9.04 15.43
C LEU A 40 21.12 -10.34 14.64
N HIS A 41 21.85 -11.32 15.18
CA HIS A 41 22.05 -12.61 14.51
C HIS A 41 20.74 -13.39 14.43
N CYS A 42 19.98 -13.41 15.53
CA CYS A 42 18.71 -14.11 15.60
C CYS A 42 17.66 -13.47 14.70
N VAL A 43 17.50 -12.13 14.76
CA VAL A 43 16.56 -11.40 13.90
C VAL A 43 16.86 -11.61 12.42
N VAL A 44 18.14 -11.50 12.00
CA VAL A 44 18.53 -11.73 10.60
C VAL A 44 18.27 -13.18 10.19
N ALA A 45 18.57 -14.14 11.05
CA ALA A 45 18.41 -15.55 10.70
C ALA A 45 16.92 -15.97 10.68
N ASP A 46 16.11 -15.50 11.61
CA ASP A 46 14.67 -15.76 11.68
C ASP A 46 13.93 -15.10 10.51
N THR A 47 14.29 -13.86 10.15
CA THR A 47 13.71 -13.20 8.97
C THR A 47 14.06 -13.91 7.68
N CYS A 48 15.28 -14.42 7.52
CA CYS A 48 15.68 -15.21 6.37
C CYS A 48 14.92 -16.54 6.26
N VAL A 49 14.71 -17.25 7.38
CA VAL A 49 13.90 -18.48 7.39
C VAL A 49 12.44 -18.17 7.05
N ALA A 50 11.87 -17.11 7.64
CA ALA A 50 10.49 -16.72 7.38
C ALA A 50 10.26 -16.29 5.91
N MET A 51 11.22 -15.61 5.28
CA MET A 51 11.17 -15.26 3.86
C MET A 51 11.22 -16.51 2.97
N ASP A 52 12.08 -17.47 3.28
CA ASP A 52 12.21 -18.73 2.54
C ASP A 52 10.95 -19.61 2.65
N GLU A 53 10.39 -19.73 3.87
CA GLU A 53 9.14 -20.46 4.10
C GLU A 53 7.97 -19.85 3.31
N TRP A 54 7.88 -18.52 3.25
CA TRP A 54 6.86 -17.84 2.47
C TRP A 54 7.02 -18.05 0.97
N LEU A 55 8.27 -18.08 0.45
CA LEU A 55 8.52 -18.37 -0.97
C LEU A 55 8.04 -19.77 -1.36
N GLN A 56 8.24 -20.76 -0.47
CA GLN A 56 7.84 -22.14 -0.72
C GLN A 56 6.31 -22.30 -0.65
N ASN A 57 5.63 -21.66 0.30
CA ASN A 57 4.18 -21.73 0.46
C ASN A 57 3.58 -20.41 0.98
N PRO A 58 3.27 -19.44 0.10
CA PRO A 58 2.81 -18.10 0.50
C PRO A 58 1.39 -18.07 1.09
N THR A 59 0.65 -19.17 0.97
CA THR A 59 -0.72 -19.35 1.51
C THR A 59 -0.78 -20.33 2.69
N ALA A 60 0.35 -20.92 3.08
CA ALA A 60 0.42 -21.66 4.33
C ALA A 60 0.61 -20.65 5.46
N ASN A 61 -0.07 -20.89 6.60
CA ASN A 61 -0.06 -20.06 7.82
C ASN A 61 1.37 -19.77 8.33
N SER A 62 2.08 -18.88 7.65
CA SER A 62 3.46 -18.51 7.88
C SER A 62 3.49 -17.17 8.62
N ALA A 63 4.59 -16.88 9.30
CA ALA A 63 4.75 -15.61 10.02
C ALA A 63 4.56 -14.40 9.10
N LEU A 64 4.93 -14.55 7.82
CA LEU A 64 4.93 -13.47 6.83
C LEU A 64 3.56 -13.26 6.14
N GLU A 65 2.68 -14.28 6.13
CA GLU A 65 1.31 -14.14 5.59
C GLU A 65 0.49 -13.07 6.34
N ASN A 66 0.70 -12.91 7.65
CA ASN A 66 -0.06 -11.96 8.45
C ASN A 66 0.31 -10.49 8.20
N ILE A 67 1.45 -10.24 7.56
CA ILE A 67 1.98 -8.89 7.29
C ILE A 67 1.82 -8.54 5.82
N ILE A 68 1.99 -9.52 4.93
CA ILE A 68 1.89 -9.34 3.49
C ILE A 68 0.46 -9.69 3.07
N PRO A 69 -0.31 -8.75 2.49
CA PRO A 69 -1.61 -9.06 1.91
C PRO A 69 -1.46 -10.27 1.01
N ARG A 70 -2.34 -11.29 1.12
CA ARG A 70 -2.26 -12.53 0.32
C ARG A 70 -2.02 -12.21 -1.14
N ALA A 71 -0.75 -12.21 -1.52
CA ALA A 71 -0.30 -11.73 -2.80
C ALA A 71 -0.58 -12.87 -3.77
N ASN A 72 -1.60 -12.71 -4.58
CA ASN A 72 -1.88 -13.61 -5.67
C ASN A 72 -2.34 -12.81 -6.89
N ASP A 73 -1.99 -13.33 -8.04
CA ASP A 73 -2.17 -12.64 -9.31
C ASP A 73 -3.66 -12.38 -9.58
N GLN A 74 -4.54 -13.28 -9.10
CA GLN A 74 -5.99 -13.12 -9.18
C GLN A 74 -6.48 -11.87 -8.43
N PHE A 75 -5.99 -11.65 -7.22
CA PHE A 75 -6.35 -10.49 -6.40
C PHE A 75 -5.77 -9.20 -6.98
N ALA A 76 -4.53 -9.24 -7.46
CA ALA A 76 -3.92 -8.12 -8.18
C ALA A 76 -4.74 -7.72 -9.43
N GLN A 77 -5.17 -8.69 -10.24
CA GLN A 77 -6.04 -8.46 -11.40
C GLN A 77 -7.43 -7.96 -10.99
N ALA A 78 -7.98 -8.44 -9.88
CA ALA A 78 -9.25 -7.94 -9.35
C ALA A 78 -9.15 -6.47 -8.90
N ILE A 79 -8.06 -6.08 -8.23
CA ILE A 79 -7.79 -4.68 -7.86
C ILE A 79 -7.61 -3.82 -9.12
N LEU A 80 -6.83 -4.28 -10.09
CA LEU A 80 -6.62 -3.55 -11.34
C LEU A 80 -7.94 -3.33 -12.08
N THR A 81 -8.75 -4.38 -12.20
CA THR A 81 -10.08 -4.29 -12.84
C THR A 81 -11.00 -3.36 -12.07
N GLY A 82 -11.00 -3.44 -10.73
CA GLY A 82 -11.79 -2.58 -9.85
C GLY A 82 -11.39 -1.11 -9.98
N THR A 83 -10.10 -0.80 -9.96
CA THR A 83 -9.58 0.57 -10.10
C THR A 83 -9.87 1.16 -11.48
N LYS A 84 -9.72 0.37 -12.56
CA LYS A 84 -10.15 0.78 -13.91
C LYS A 84 -11.65 1.07 -13.97
N SER A 85 -12.47 0.20 -13.39
CA SER A 85 -13.93 0.34 -13.35
C SER A 85 -14.38 1.60 -12.61
N VAL A 86 -13.83 1.85 -11.41
CA VAL A 86 -14.15 3.06 -10.64
C VAL A 86 -13.71 4.32 -11.37
N SER A 87 -12.50 4.33 -11.93
CA SER A 87 -12.00 5.46 -12.73
C SER A 87 -12.88 5.73 -13.95
N PHE A 88 -13.28 4.68 -14.67
CA PHE A 88 -14.20 4.78 -15.79
C PHE A 88 -15.55 5.39 -15.36
N ALA A 89 -16.11 4.91 -14.25
CA ALA A 89 -17.39 5.39 -13.75
C ALA A 89 -17.34 6.87 -13.31
N LEU A 90 -16.29 7.28 -12.58
CA LEU A 90 -16.14 8.67 -12.11
C LEU A 90 -15.99 9.65 -13.28
N VAL A 91 -15.23 9.30 -14.31
CA VAL A 91 -15.13 10.11 -15.53
C VAL A 91 -16.49 10.19 -16.23
N ASN A 92 -17.21 9.07 -16.33
CA ASN A 92 -18.52 9.05 -16.99
C ASN A 92 -19.57 9.87 -16.22
N ILE A 93 -19.56 9.83 -14.89
CA ILE A 93 -20.42 10.68 -14.04
C ILE A 93 -20.09 12.16 -14.27
N SER A 94 -18.80 12.51 -14.30
CA SER A 94 -18.35 13.88 -14.56
C SER A 94 -18.79 14.36 -15.94
N ASN A 95 -18.63 13.55 -16.98
CA ASN A 95 -19.06 13.86 -18.34
C ASN A 95 -20.58 13.95 -18.49
N THR A 96 -21.31 13.12 -17.74
CA THR A 96 -22.78 13.17 -17.69
C THR A 96 -23.23 14.49 -17.06
N ALA A 97 -22.59 14.94 -15.97
CA ALA A 97 -22.88 16.24 -15.37
C ALA A 97 -22.53 17.40 -16.33
N ILE A 98 -21.39 17.32 -17.01
CA ILE A 98 -21.00 18.32 -18.04
C ILE A 98 -22.04 18.40 -19.15
N THR A 99 -22.43 17.26 -19.73
CA THR A 99 -23.33 17.23 -20.87
C THR A 99 -24.75 17.63 -20.48
N ASN A 100 -25.27 17.08 -19.38
CA ASN A 100 -26.69 17.17 -19.05
C ASN A 100 -27.03 18.30 -18.08
N VAL A 101 -26.06 18.91 -17.40
CA VAL A 101 -26.29 20.01 -16.45
C VAL A 101 -25.62 21.28 -16.93
N TYR A 102 -24.30 21.25 -17.16
CA TYR A 102 -23.52 22.45 -17.44
C TYR A 102 -23.56 22.90 -18.90
N ASN A 103 -23.75 21.98 -19.85
CA ASN A 103 -23.89 22.29 -21.28
C ASN A 103 -25.35 22.40 -21.73
N VAL A 104 -26.32 22.17 -20.84
CA VAL A 104 -27.76 22.33 -21.12
C VAL A 104 -28.22 23.74 -20.78
N GLN A 105 -28.93 24.36 -21.71
CA GLN A 105 -29.55 25.66 -21.49
C GLN A 105 -30.91 25.48 -20.80
N TRP A 106 -30.90 25.60 -19.47
CA TRP A 106 -32.11 25.46 -18.66
C TRP A 106 -33.01 26.71 -18.77
N PRO A 107 -34.36 26.55 -18.72
CA PRO A 107 -35.27 27.68 -18.60
C PRO A 107 -35.19 28.31 -17.18
N PRO A 108 -35.55 29.60 -17.01
CA PRO A 108 -35.49 30.30 -15.73
C PRO A 108 -36.25 29.59 -14.58
N ASP A 109 -37.31 28.86 -14.93
CA ASP A 109 -38.20 28.19 -13.97
C ASP A 109 -37.60 26.87 -13.44
N ALA A 110 -36.52 26.38 -14.05
CA ALA A 110 -35.87 25.12 -13.69
C ALA A 110 -34.88 25.27 -12.52
N THR A 111 -35.27 25.95 -11.45
CA THR A 111 -34.46 25.99 -10.21
C THR A 111 -34.45 24.61 -9.53
N PRO A 112 -33.29 24.11 -9.04
CA PRO A 112 -32.00 24.77 -8.88
C PRO A 112 -31.01 24.57 -10.05
N LEU A 113 -31.44 23.95 -11.16
CA LEU A 113 -30.59 23.65 -12.32
C LEU A 113 -30.35 24.86 -13.23
N TYR A 114 -31.18 25.89 -13.11
CA TYR A 114 -31.01 27.14 -13.83
C TYR A 114 -29.84 27.95 -13.27
N PHE A 115 -28.80 28.06 -14.10
CA PHE A 115 -27.73 29.03 -13.96
C PHE A 115 -27.74 29.89 -15.23
N ASN A 116 -27.45 31.19 -15.16
CA ASN A 116 -27.42 32.07 -16.33
C ASN A 116 -26.19 31.77 -17.22
N GLN A 117 -26.23 30.62 -17.91
CA GLN A 117 -25.10 30.01 -18.61
C GLN A 117 -24.83 30.70 -19.95
N SER A 118 -24.07 31.79 -19.92
CA SER A 118 -23.72 32.57 -21.13
C SER A 118 -22.36 32.20 -21.75
N GLY A 119 -21.63 31.23 -21.18
CA GLY A 119 -20.29 30.82 -21.64
C GLY A 119 -20.28 29.83 -22.82
N PRO A 120 -19.09 29.52 -23.37
CA PRO A 120 -18.92 28.44 -24.37
C PRO A 120 -19.15 27.05 -23.74
N LEU A 121 -19.45 26.04 -24.58
CA LEU A 121 -19.63 24.66 -24.13
C LEU A 121 -18.34 24.11 -23.52
N MET A 122 -18.47 23.43 -22.40
CA MET A 122 -17.35 22.88 -21.66
C MET A 122 -16.92 21.55 -22.28
N PRO A 123 -15.60 21.31 -22.48
CA PRO A 123 -15.11 20.05 -23.03
C PRO A 123 -15.24 18.92 -22.01
N LEU A 124 -15.48 17.72 -22.53
CA LEU A 124 -15.58 16.50 -21.73
C LEU A 124 -14.21 16.03 -21.26
N LEU A 125 -14.17 15.40 -20.09
CA LEU A 125 -13.00 14.70 -19.59
C LEU A 125 -12.78 13.43 -20.41
N CYS A 126 -11.55 13.25 -20.89
CA CYS A 126 -11.16 12.02 -21.53
C CYS A 126 -11.27 10.86 -20.54
N ASN A 127 -12.03 9.84 -20.92
CA ASN A 127 -12.01 8.56 -20.23
C ASN A 127 -10.86 7.73 -20.82
N PRO A 128 -9.85 7.31 -20.04
CA PRO A 128 -8.76 6.50 -20.57
C PRO A 128 -9.19 5.07 -20.90
N PHE A 129 -10.42 4.66 -20.56
CA PHE A 129 -10.92 3.30 -20.75
C PHE A 129 -12.17 3.25 -21.64
N ASN A 130 -12.30 2.14 -22.35
CA ASN A 130 -13.53 1.71 -23.02
C ASN A 130 -14.49 1.04 -22.01
N LEU A 131 -15.72 0.75 -22.44
CA LEU A 131 -16.73 0.03 -21.63
C LEU A 131 -16.27 -1.37 -21.18
N ASN A 132 -15.41 -2.02 -21.97
CA ASN A 132 -14.79 -3.30 -21.63
C ASN A 132 -13.48 -3.15 -20.82
N LEU A 133 -13.20 -1.95 -20.30
CA LEU A 133 -12.02 -1.60 -19.49
C LEU A 133 -10.67 -1.73 -20.22
N THR A 134 -10.68 -1.86 -21.55
CA THR A 134 -9.45 -1.74 -22.33
C THR A 134 -9.05 -0.28 -22.46
N ASP A 135 -7.75 -0.04 -22.59
CA ASP A 135 -7.23 1.33 -22.71
C ASP A 135 -7.66 1.93 -24.05
N ARG A 136 -7.99 3.23 -24.04
CA ARG A 136 -8.35 3.99 -25.23
C ARG A 136 -7.58 5.29 -25.31
N GLN A 137 -7.36 5.75 -26.54
CA GLN A 137 -6.89 7.11 -26.74
C GLN A 137 -8.04 8.11 -26.68
N CYS A 138 -7.72 9.28 -26.14
CA CYS A 138 -8.63 10.41 -26.07
C CYS A 138 -8.93 10.94 -27.48
N GLN A 139 -10.18 11.29 -27.72
CA GLN A 139 -10.62 11.91 -28.96
C GLN A 139 -10.30 13.40 -28.98
N VAL A 140 -10.24 13.98 -30.18
CA VAL A 140 -10.06 15.42 -30.35
C VAL A 140 -11.21 16.17 -29.67
N GLY A 141 -10.87 17.13 -28.80
CA GLY A 141 -11.85 17.90 -28.03
C GLY A 141 -12.10 17.37 -26.61
N GLU A 142 -11.62 16.17 -26.27
CA GLU A 142 -11.58 15.72 -24.88
C GLU A 142 -10.37 16.31 -24.15
N VAL A 143 -10.52 16.64 -22.86
CA VAL A 143 -9.42 17.11 -22.01
C VAL A 143 -8.83 15.96 -21.20
N ASN A 144 -7.51 15.87 -21.12
CA ASN A 144 -6.84 14.88 -20.27
C ASN A 144 -6.86 15.30 -18.80
N PHE A 145 -6.64 14.33 -17.89
CA PHE A 145 -6.62 14.61 -16.45
C PHE A 145 -5.65 15.73 -16.04
N MET A 146 -4.47 15.80 -16.67
CA MET A 146 -3.42 16.78 -16.33
C MET A 146 -3.83 18.23 -16.62
N ASN A 147 -4.56 18.48 -17.71
CA ASN A 147 -4.91 19.84 -18.11
C ASN A 147 -6.35 20.22 -17.76
N ALA A 148 -7.22 19.25 -17.47
CA ALA A 148 -8.65 19.48 -17.28
C ALA A 148 -8.96 20.55 -16.22
N THR A 149 -8.29 20.55 -15.06
CA THR A 149 -8.48 21.57 -14.03
C THR A 149 -8.19 22.98 -14.56
N LYS A 150 -7.12 23.14 -15.33
CA LYS A 150 -6.75 24.42 -15.94
C LYS A 150 -7.74 24.84 -17.03
N VAL A 151 -8.19 23.89 -17.86
CA VAL A 151 -9.15 24.16 -18.93
C VAL A 151 -10.50 24.55 -18.35
N TRP A 152 -11.06 23.75 -17.43
CA TRP A 152 -12.37 23.99 -16.83
C TRP A 152 -12.43 25.26 -16.00
N LYS A 153 -11.31 25.71 -15.41
CA LYS A 153 -11.24 26.99 -14.72
C LYS A 153 -11.59 28.19 -15.61
N ASN A 154 -11.35 28.09 -16.92
CA ASN A 154 -11.72 29.16 -17.86
C ASN A 154 -13.25 29.24 -18.13
N TYR A 155 -14.02 28.26 -17.66
CA TYR A 155 -15.48 28.21 -17.82
C TYR A 155 -16.23 28.63 -16.55
N THR A 156 -15.50 28.98 -15.48
CA THR A 156 -16.11 29.37 -14.21
C THR A 156 -16.67 30.78 -14.26
N CYS A 157 -17.90 30.96 -13.80
CA CYS A 157 -18.54 32.26 -13.62
C CYS A 157 -18.36 32.77 -12.18
N GLN A 158 -18.47 34.08 -11.99
CA GLN A 158 -18.74 34.65 -10.67
C GLN A 158 -20.23 34.43 -10.35
N VAL A 159 -20.54 34.20 -9.07
CA VAL A 159 -21.92 33.91 -8.62
C VAL A 159 -22.45 34.99 -7.70
N SER A 160 -23.77 35.24 -7.77
CA SER A 160 -24.51 36.05 -6.82
C SER A 160 -24.65 35.33 -5.46
N THR A 161 -25.22 36.03 -4.46
CA THR A 161 -25.59 35.43 -3.17
C THR A 161 -26.59 34.26 -3.30
N SER A 162 -27.36 34.22 -4.40
CA SER A 162 -28.28 33.13 -4.72
C SER A 162 -27.65 31.97 -5.52
N GLY A 163 -26.33 32.02 -5.79
CA GLY A 163 -25.61 30.96 -6.51
C GLY A 163 -25.75 30.99 -8.04
N ILE A 164 -26.30 32.08 -8.59
CA ILE A 164 -26.52 32.24 -10.05
C ILE A 164 -25.31 32.96 -10.66
N CYS A 165 -24.87 32.51 -11.84
CA CYS A 165 -23.81 33.18 -12.59
C CYS A 165 -24.17 34.64 -12.91
N THR A 166 -23.29 35.58 -12.55
CA THR A 166 -23.40 37.02 -12.88
C THR A 166 -22.52 37.42 -14.05
N THR A 167 -21.44 36.67 -14.30
CA THR A 167 -20.53 36.86 -15.44
C THR A 167 -20.72 35.75 -16.48
N PRO A 168 -20.30 35.95 -17.74
CA PRO A 168 -20.27 34.88 -18.72
C PRO A 168 -19.47 33.67 -18.21
N GLY A 169 -20.07 32.49 -18.31
CA GLY A 169 -19.52 31.22 -17.84
C GLY A 169 -20.63 30.17 -17.77
N ARG A 170 -20.25 28.92 -17.48
CA ARG A 170 -21.20 27.80 -17.34
C ARG A 170 -21.04 27.02 -16.05
N LEU A 171 -19.90 27.19 -15.38
CA LEU A 171 -19.54 26.43 -14.20
C LEU A 171 -19.54 27.35 -12.98
N THR A 172 -20.30 27.02 -11.95
CA THR A 172 -20.22 27.75 -10.67
C THR A 172 -18.95 27.32 -9.92
N PRO A 173 -18.45 28.14 -8.97
CA PRO A 173 -17.30 27.75 -8.15
C PRO A 173 -17.52 26.43 -7.39
N MET A 174 -18.75 26.18 -6.93
CA MET A 174 -19.11 24.90 -6.29
C MET A 174 -19.02 23.73 -7.29
N GLY A 175 -19.65 23.84 -8.46
CA GLY A 175 -19.58 22.80 -9.48
C GLY A 175 -18.17 22.52 -9.98
N TYR A 176 -17.31 23.55 -10.06
CA TYR A 176 -15.89 23.40 -10.37
C TYR A 176 -15.15 22.57 -9.32
N ASN A 177 -15.39 22.83 -8.04
CA ASN A 177 -14.78 22.07 -6.96
C ASN A 177 -15.24 20.60 -6.98
N ASP A 178 -16.53 20.34 -7.20
CA ASP A 178 -17.09 18.99 -7.26
C ASP A 178 -16.49 18.18 -8.43
N LEU A 179 -16.43 18.78 -9.62
CA LEU A 179 -15.81 18.15 -10.79
C LEU A 179 -14.31 17.92 -10.60
N THR A 180 -13.61 18.88 -9.99
CA THR A 180 -12.16 18.76 -9.74
C THR A 180 -11.86 17.71 -8.67
N ALA A 181 -12.72 17.57 -7.65
CA ALA A 181 -12.57 16.51 -6.65
C ALA A 181 -12.70 15.12 -7.29
N SER A 182 -13.74 14.91 -8.12
CA SER A 182 -13.93 13.65 -8.86
C SER A 182 -12.77 13.37 -9.83
N LEU A 183 -12.26 14.43 -10.48
CA LEU A 183 -11.08 14.35 -11.35
C LEU A 183 -9.83 13.93 -10.60
N ASN A 184 -9.55 14.51 -9.43
CA ASN A 184 -8.36 14.17 -8.63
C ASN A 184 -8.38 12.71 -8.16
N VAL A 185 -9.55 12.20 -7.78
CA VAL A 185 -9.73 10.78 -7.42
C VAL A 185 -9.48 9.90 -8.63
N SER A 186 -10.10 10.23 -9.78
CA SER A 186 -9.92 9.50 -11.04
C SER A 186 -8.46 9.50 -11.50
N TYR A 187 -7.77 10.64 -11.38
CA TYR A 187 -6.36 10.79 -11.66
C TYR A 187 -5.51 9.90 -10.75
N GLY A 188 -5.75 9.93 -9.44
CA GLY A 188 -5.02 9.12 -8.48
C GLY A 188 -5.20 7.63 -8.74
N LEU A 189 -6.43 7.19 -8.98
CA LEU A 189 -6.72 5.80 -9.34
C LEU A 189 -6.05 5.41 -10.66
N TYR A 190 -6.07 6.27 -11.68
CA TYR A 190 -5.45 5.96 -12.97
C TYR A 190 -3.92 5.86 -12.90
N TYR A 191 -3.25 6.82 -12.25
CA TYR A 191 -1.78 6.88 -12.23
C TYR A 191 -1.13 5.99 -11.17
N TYR A 192 -1.74 5.85 -9.99
CA TYR A 192 -1.14 5.08 -8.90
C TYR A 192 -1.59 3.61 -8.87
N SER A 193 -2.70 3.23 -9.52
CA SER A 193 -3.15 1.84 -9.50
C SER A 193 -2.14 0.82 -10.05
N PRO A 194 -1.39 1.07 -11.15
CA PRO A 194 -0.46 0.05 -11.66
C PRO A 194 0.64 -0.27 -10.63
N PHE A 195 1.22 0.76 -10.01
CA PHE A 195 2.22 0.60 -8.96
C PHE A 195 1.67 -0.15 -7.74
N LEU A 196 0.46 0.18 -7.29
CA LEU A 196 -0.17 -0.49 -6.16
C LEU A 196 -0.51 -1.95 -6.48
N VAL A 197 -0.89 -2.25 -7.72
CA VAL A 197 -1.15 -3.60 -8.21
C VAL A 197 0.16 -4.39 -8.28
N ASP A 198 1.24 -3.81 -8.78
CA ASP A 198 2.57 -4.44 -8.83
C ASP A 198 3.09 -4.78 -7.43
N LEU A 199 2.81 -3.93 -6.43
CA LEU A 199 3.19 -4.21 -5.03
C LEU A 199 2.40 -5.39 -4.43
N VAL A 200 1.17 -5.60 -4.89
CA VAL A 200 0.30 -6.70 -4.46
C VAL A 200 0.51 -7.95 -5.33
N ASP A 201 1.16 -7.82 -6.49
CA ASP A 201 1.52 -8.92 -7.36
C ASP A 201 2.49 -9.86 -6.62
N SER A 202 2.11 -11.13 -6.58
CA SER A 202 2.91 -12.17 -5.94
C SER A 202 4.27 -12.33 -6.61
N THR A 203 4.35 -12.03 -7.91
CA THR A 203 5.57 -12.14 -8.71
C THR A 203 6.65 -11.20 -8.19
N TYR A 204 6.32 -9.92 -7.98
CA TYR A 204 7.28 -8.92 -7.52
C TYR A 204 7.83 -9.25 -6.13
N LEU A 205 6.94 -9.64 -5.21
CA LEU A 205 7.32 -10.03 -3.85
C LEU A 205 8.15 -11.32 -3.84
N LYS A 206 7.75 -12.33 -4.63
CA LYS A 206 8.51 -13.58 -4.78
C LYS A 206 9.90 -13.32 -5.35
N THR A 207 10.04 -12.53 -6.41
CA THR A 207 11.35 -12.23 -6.98
C THR A 207 12.24 -11.48 -6.01
N THR A 208 11.67 -10.53 -5.25
CA THR A 208 12.42 -9.75 -4.27
C THR A 208 12.89 -10.61 -3.11
N PHE A 209 12.01 -11.45 -2.55
CA PHE A 209 12.40 -12.35 -1.46
C PHE A 209 13.31 -13.47 -1.92
N ASP A 210 13.17 -13.99 -3.14
CA ASP A 210 14.10 -14.98 -3.69
C ASP A 210 15.50 -14.38 -3.83
N ASP A 211 15.60 -13.13 -4.32
CA ASP A 211 16.87 -12.40 -4.38
C ASP A 211 17.48 -12.17 -2.99
N ILE A 212 16.69 -11.72 -2.01
CA ILE A 212 17.15 -11.51 -0.63
C ILE A 212 17.59 -12.84 0.01
N SER A 213 16.77 -13.88 -0.11
CA SER A 213 17.02 -15.21 0.47
C SER A 213 18.29 -15.85 -0.12
N ARG A 214 18.49 -15.74 -1.44
CA ARG A 214 19.65 -16.37 -2.09
C ARG A 214 20.93 -15.55 -1.97
N ASN A 215 20.85 -14.24 -2.19
CA ASN A 215 22.04 -13.42 -2.37
C ASN A 215 22.49 -12.73 -1.07
N TYR A 216 21.58 -12.43 -0.15
CA TYR A 216 21.89 -11.63 1.04
C TYR A 216 21.87 -12.45 2.33
N CYS A 217 20.90 -13.36 2.51
CA CYS A 217 20.78 -14.14 3.73
C CYS A 217 22.03 -14.97 4.12
N PRO A 218 22.75 -15.64 3.19
CA PRO A 218 23.96 -16.38 3.55
C PRO A 218 25.08 -15.44 4.06
N GLY A 219 25.25 -14.31 3.38
CA GLY A 219 26.26 -13.30 3.73
C GLY A 219 25.96 -12.59 5.04
N MET A 220 24.70 -12.18 5.25
CA MET A 220 24.27 -11.53 6.49
C MET A 220 24.37 -12.48 7.69
N ARG A 221 23.95 -13.74 7.56
CA ARG A 221 24.07 -14.73 8.63
C ARG A 221 25.53 -14.98 9.02
N GLN A 222 26.40 -15.12 8.03
CA GLN A 222 27.82 -15.35 8.26
C GLN A 222 28.51 -14.14 8.91
N SER A 223 28.27 -12.94 8.39
CA SER A 223 28.82 -11.70 8.95
C SER A 223 28.36 -11.47 10.38
N THR A 224 27.07 -11.69 10.66
CA THR A 224 26.54 -11.50 12.02
C THR A 224 27.07 -12.55 13.00
N ARG A 225 27.34 -13.78 12.53
CA ARG A 225 28.00 -14.81 13.33
C ARG A 225 29.42 -14.39 13.72
N TRP A 226 30.20 -13.83 12.80
CA TRP A 226 31.55 -13.33 13.12
C TRP A 226 31.51 -12.17 14.12
N ILE A 227 30.55 -11.25 13.95
CA ILE A 227 30.35 -10.13 14.87
C ILE A 227 30.00 -10.66 16.27
N TYR A 228 29.10 -11.64 16.37
CA TYR A 228 28.73 -12.28 17.64
C TYR A 228 29.95 -12.93 18.33
N VAL A 229 30.76 -13.69 17.59
CA VAL A 229 32.00 -14.27 18.12
C VAL A 229 32.98 -13.18 18.59
N GLY A 230 33.11 -12.08 17.84
CA GLY A 230 33.96 -10.95 18.24
C GLY A 230 33.52 -10.31 19.56
N PHE A 231 32.23 -10.00 19.69
CA PHE A 231 31.68 -9.40 20.90
C PHE A 231 31.79 -10.31 22.13
N THR A 232 31.54 -11.62 21.97
CA THR A 232 31.68 -12.58 23.08
C THR A 232 33.12 -12.68 23.59
N VAL A 233 34.11 -12.70 22.69
CA VAL A 233 35.53 -12.72 23.06
C VAL A 233 35.93 -11.43 23.80
N VAL A 234 35.50 -10.26 23.32
CA VAL A 234 35.78 -8.97 23.96
C VAL A 234 35.16 -8.91 25.36
N SER A 235 33.90 -9.34 25.51
CA SER A 235 33.22 -9.39 26.81
C SER A 235 33.95 -10.28 27.82
N ALA A 236 34.34 -11.49 27.40
CA ALA A 236 35.11 -12.40 28.24
C ALA A 236 36.47 -11.81 28.66
N ALA A 237 37.17 -11.14 27.73
CA ALA A 237 38.45 -10.48 28.02
C ALA A 237 38.31 -9.34 29.03
N VAL A 238 37.26 -8.52 28.91
CA VAL A 238 36.96 -7.42 29.85
C VAL A 238 36.64 -7.98 31.24
N MET A 239 35.80 -9.01 31.32
CA MET A 239 35.46 -9.68 32.59
C MET A 239 36.72 -10.23 33.30
N LEU A 240 37.58 -10.94 32.57
CA LEU A 240 38.85 -11.45 33.11
C LEU A 240 39.77 -10.32 33.56
N SER A 241 39.85 -9.24 32.78
CA SER A 241 40.65 -8.05 33.12
C SER A 241 40.18 -7.41 34.43
N LEU A 242 38.86 -7.28 34.62
CA LEU A 242 38.27 -6.75 35.85
C LEU A 242 38.53 -7.65 37.06
N VAL A 243 38.42 -8.98 36.91
CA VAL A 243 38.70 -9.94 37.98
C VAL A 243 40.17 -9.85 38.41
N LEU A 244 41.10 -9.85 37.45
CA LEU A 244 42.53 -9.69 37.73
C LEU A 244 42.83 -8.37 38.43
N TRP A 245 42.18 -7.28 38.02
CA TRP A 245 42.34 -5.96 38.63
C TRP A 245 41.85 -5.92 40.08
N ILE A 246 40.72 -6.58 40.38
CA ILE A 246 40.18 -6.69 41.75
C ILE A 246 41.13 -7.50 42.64
N VAL A 247 41.64 -8.64 42.16
CA VAL A 247 42.57 -9.49 42.92
C VAL A 247 43.87 -8.73 43.22
N TYR A 248 44.46 -8.10 42.20
CA TYR A 248 45.66 -7.28 42.35
C TYR A 248 45.45 -6.11 43.32
N GLY A 249 44.30 -5.44 43.23
CA GLY A 249 43.92 -4.36 44.15
C GLY A 249 43.80 -4.82 45.60
N ARG A 250 43.21 -6.00 45.84
CA ARG A 250 43.09 -6.61 47.18
C ARG A 250 44.46 -6.94 47.77
N GLU A 251 45.33 -7.60 47.01
CA GLU A 251 46.70 -7.89 47.44
C GLU A 251 47.45 -6.60 47.83
N ARG A 252 47.38 -5.58 46.98
CA ARG A 252 48.08 -4.32 47.24
C ARG A 252 47.55 -3.60 48.48
N ARG A 253 46.24 -3.68 48.77
CA ARG A 253 45.66 -3.15 50.02
C ARG A 253 46.13 -3.94 51.24
N GLN A 254 46.17 -5.27 51.17
CA GLN A 254 46.64 -6.09 52.29
C GLN A 254 48.13 -5.86 52.60
N ARG A 255 48.99 -5.74 51.58
CA ARG A 255 50.42 -5.41 51.78
C ARG A 255 50.63 -4.06 52.48
N LYS A 256 49.77 -3.07 52.22
CA LYS A 256 49.81 -1.77 52.92
C LYS A 256 49.34 -1.86 54.38
N TYR A 257 48.38 -2.75 54.68
CA TYR A 257 47.86 -2.94 56.04
C TYR A 257 48.88 -3.63 56.95
N TYR A 258 49.58 -4.66 56.45
CA TYR A 258 50.65 -5.34 57.19
C TYR A 258 51.92 -4.49 57.39
N ARG A 259 52.18 -3.49 56.53
CA ARG A 259 53.31 -2.55 56.72
C ARG A 259 53.05 -1.44 57.74
N ARG A 260 51.83 -1.27 58.24
CA ARG A 260 51.43 -0.22 59.20
C ARG A 260 51.23 -0.73 60.63
N LYS A 261 51.41 -2.02 60.87
CA LYS A 261 51.37 -2.65 62.19
C LYS A 261 52.80 -3.00 62.60
#